data_AF-A0A7U9XF21-F1
#
_entry.id   AF-A0A7U9XF21-F1
#
_cell.length_a   1.000
_cell.length_b   1.000
_cell.length_c   1.000
_cell.angle_alpha   90.00
_cell.angle_beta   90.00
_cell.angle_gamma   90.00
#
_symmetry.space_group_name_H-M   'P 1'
#
loop_
_entity.id
_entity.type
_entity.pdbx_description
1 polymer ?
#
loop_
_entity_poly.entity_id
_entity_poly.type
_entity_poly.pdbx_seq_one_letter_code
_entity_poly.pdbx_strand_id
1 'polypeptide(L)'
;MVLRVEVKTIDSLRNEEAYTIEDIYALPDGKRAELIDGKIYYMAPPNTKHQRLVSDLHYIFIFTFYYFSLVTFTTLLIYKCTSALSPSCSTSHKIYF
;
A
#
# COMPACT_ATOMS: atom_id res chain seq x y z
N MET A 1 29.70 29.48 -41.51
CA MET A 1 29.86 28.76 -40.22
C MET A 1 28.98 29.41 -39.16
N VAL A 2 27.65 29.38 -39.29
CA VAL A 2 26.73 29.78 -38.19
C VAL A 2 25.46 28.91 -38.16
N LEU A 3 25.18 28.11 -39.20
CA LEU A 3 24.13 27.07 -39.19
C LEU A 3 24.42 25.86 -38.26
N ARG A 4 25.45 25.90 -37.41
CA ARG A 4 25.81 24.82 -36.48
C ARG A 4 25.35 25.05 -35.04
N VAL A 5 24.88 26.26 -34.71
CA VAL A 5 24.44 26.57 -33.34
C VAL A 5 22.96 26.22 -33.13
N GLU A 6 22.11 26.37 -34.15
CA GLU A 6 20.69 26.00 -34.08
C GLU A 6 20.44 24.48 -34.06
N VAL A 7 21.36 23.69 -34.63
CA VAL A 7 21.22 22.22 -34.65
C VAL A 7 21.39 21.62 -33.25
N LYS A 8 22.27 22.21 -32.41
CA LYS A 8 22.51 21.74 -31.03
C LYS A 8 21.31 21.96 -30.10
N THR A 9 20.42 22.89 -30.42
CA THR A 9 19.20 23.17 -29.63
C THR A 9 18.00 22.35 -30.09
N ILE A 10 17.99 21.88 -31.34
CA ILE A 10 16.95 20.96 -31.86
C ILE A 10 17.10 19.57 -31.24
N ASP A 11 18.31 19.18 -30.81
CA ASP A 11 18.54 17.98 -29.98
C ASP A 11 17.91 18.08 -28.58
N SER A 12 17.36 19.24 -28.18
CA SER A 12 16.56 19.40 -26.97
C SER A 12 15.05 19.32 -27.22
N LEU A 13 14.61 19.18 -28.49
CA LEU A 13 13.29 18.66 -28.85
C LEU A 13 13.34 17.12 -28.84
N ARG A 14 14.03 16.54 -27.84
CA ARG A 14 13.91 15.13 -27.54
C ARG A 14 12.44 14.94 -27.22
N ASN A 15 11.78 14.13 -28.05
CA ASN A 15 10.66 13.33 -27.62
C ASN A 15 10.83 13.02 -26.13
N GLU A 16 10.03 13.69 -25.28
CA GLU A 16 9.56 13.04 -24.07
C GLU A 16 8.67 11.90 -24.58
N GLU A 17 9.29 10.88 -25.19
CA GLU A 17 8.66 9.59 -25.42
C GLU A 17 8.35 9.12 -24.01
N ALA A 18 7.10 9.39 -23.60
CA ALA A 18 6.58 8.95 -22.34
C ALA A 18 6.76 7.44 -22.31
N TYR A 19 7.62 6.98 -21.41
CA TYR A 19 7.86 5.56 -21.24
C TYR A 19 6.53 4.87 -20.95
N THR A 20 6.33 3.73 -21.59
CA THR A 20 5.10 2.96 -21.40
C THR A 20 5.35 1.80 -20.45
N ILE A 21 4.29 1.06 -20.15
CA ILE A 21 4.37 -0.09 -19.25
C ILE A 21 5.26 -1.19 -19.86
N GLU A 22 5.27 -1.30 -21.19
CA GLU A 22 6.11 -2.23 -21.94
C GLU A 22 7.60 -1.99 -21.69
N ASP A 23 8.02 -0.72 -21.56
CA ASP A 23 9.42 -0.36 -21.29
C ASP A 23 9.87 -0.80 -19.89
N ILE A 24 8.97 -0.81 -18.90
CA ILE A 24 9.26 -1.37 -17.58
C ILE A 24 9.44 -2.89 -17.67
N TYR A 25 8.56 -3.59 -18.38
CA TYR A 25 8.66 -5.05 -18.48
C TYR A 25 9.85 -5.51 -19.32
N ALA A 26 10.36 -4.67 -20.22
CA ALA A 26 11.56 -4.93 -20.99
C ALA A 26 12.87 -4.72 -20.20
N LEU A 27 12.81 -4.29 -18.93
CA LEU A 27 14.01 -4.09 -18.12
C LEU A 27 14.75 -5.42 -17.87
N PRO A 28 16.10 -5.40 -17.90
CA PRO A 28 16.89 -6.58 -17.60
C PRO A 28 16.73 -6.99 -16.13
N ASP A 29 16.83 -8.28 -15.87
CA ASP A 29 16.70 -8.83 -14.52
C ASP A 29 17.71 -8.19 -13.55
N GLY A 30 17.28 -8.01 -12.30
CA GLY A 30 18.05 -7.31 -11.27
C GLY A 30 18.06 -5.78 -11.38
N LYS A 31 17.45 -5.17 -12.42
CA LYS A 31 17.15 -3.73 -12.43
C LYS A 31 15.74 -3.49 -11.91
N ARG A 32 15.64 -2.54 -10.99
CA ARG A 32 14.37 -2.07 -10.45
C ARG A 32 14.21 -0.60 -10.82
N ALA A 33 13.07 -0.26 -11.39
CA ALA A 33 12.71 1.11 -11.69
C ALA A 33 11.20 1.32 -11.52
N GLU A 34 10.80 2.58 -11.36
CA GLU A 34 9.41 3.00 -11.25
C GLU A 34 9.06 3.94 -12.40
N LEU A 35 7.86 3.80 -12.96
CA LEU A 35 7.33 4.68 -14.00
C LEU A 35 6.38 5.67 -13.33
N ILE A 36 6.76 6.94 -13.33
CA ILE A 36 5.96 8.03 -12.75
C ILE A 36 5.85 9.11 -13.81
N ASP A 37 4.62 9.45 -14.20
CA ASP A 37 4.32 10.48 -15.20
C ASP A 37 5.07 10.31 -16.53
N GLY A 38 5.14 9.08 -17.03
CA GLY A 38 5.84 8.77 -18.28
C GLY A 38 7.37 8.80 -18.16
N LYS A 39 7.93 8.87 -16.94
CA LYS A 39 9.37 8.89 -16.67
C LYS A 39 9.80 7.69 -15.85
N ILE A 40 10.88 7.02 -16.27
CA ILE A 40 11.47 5.89 -15.54
C ILE A 40 12.49 6.39 -14.52
N TYR A 41 12.29 6.02 -13.26
CA TYR A 41 13.18 6.30 -12.14
C TYR A 41 13.86 5.01 -11.68
N TYR A 42 15.17 4.91 -11.89
CA TYR A 42 15.94 3.75 -11.44
C TYR A 42 16.17 3.80 -9.92
N MET A 43 15.91 2.67 -9.26
CA MET A 43 16.09 2.54 -7.83
C MET A 43 17.48 1.99 -7.50
N ALA A 44 18.15 2.63 -6.54
CA ALA A 44 19.32 2.05 -5.91
C ALA A 44 18.90 0.87 -5.00
N PRO A 45 19.74 -0.17 -4.86
CA PRO A 45 19.48 -1.26 -3.94
C PRO A 45 19.39 -0.72 -2.49
N PRO A 46 18.36 -1.12 -1.72
CA PRO A 46 18.17 -0.65 -0.35
C PRO A 46 19.27 -1.14 0.58
N ASN A 47 19.72 -0.28 1.49
CA ASN A 47 20.72 -0.63 2.49
C ASN A 47 20.10 -1.42 3.66
N THR A 48 20.93 -2.10 4.44
CA THR A 48 20.55 -2.85 5.65
C THR A 48 19.75 -2.00 6.66
N LYS A 49 20.09 -0.72 6.83
CA LYS A 49 19.32 0.21 7.68
C LYS A 49 17.90 0.42 7.17
N HIS A 50 17.74 0.59 5.85
CA HIS A 50 16.42 0.72 5.23
C HIS A 50 15.60 -0.56 5.46
N GLN A 51 16.23 -1.73 5.31
CA GLN A 51 15.54 -3.00 5.54
C GLN A 51 15.08 -3.17 6.98
N ARG A 52 15.91 -2.82 7.97
CA ARG A 52 15.51 -2.87 9.38
C ARG A 52 14.29 -2.01 9.65
N LEU A 53 14.30 -0.76 9.20
CA LEU A 53 13.19 0.17 9.41
C LEU A 53 11.89 -0.32 8.75
N VAL A 54 11.96 -0.84 7.53
CA VAL A 54 10.79 -1.39 6.82
C VAL A 54 10.28 -2.64 7.53
N SER A 55 11.16 -3.52 8.00
CA SER A 55 10.77 -4.71 8.77
C SER A 55 10.09 -4.36 10.10
N ASP A 56 10.64 -3.38 10.83
CA ASP A 56 10.07 -2.93 12.11
C ASP A 56 8.68 -2.30 11.90
N LEU A 57 8.55 -1.44 10.89
CA LEU A 57 7.27 -0.82 10.52
C LEU A 57 6.23 -1.90 10.14
N HIS A 58 6.63 -2.86 9.31
CA HIS A 58 5.78 -3.95 8.88
C HIS A 58 5.27 -4.78 10.07
N TYR A 59 6.14 -5.09 11.02
CA TYR A 59 5.77 -5.83 12.23
C TYR A 59 4.75 -5.08 13.07
N ILE A 60 4.91 -3.76 13.25
CA ILE A 60 3.98 -2.93 14.00
C ILE A 60 2.60 -2.91 13.32
N PHE A 61 2.54 -2.70 11.99
CA PHE A 61 1.27 -2.70 11.26
C PHE A 61 0.54 -4.03 11.37
N ILE A 62 1.27 -5.13 11.23
CA ILE A 62 0.72 -6.48 11.41
C ILE A 62 0.20 -6.64 12.84
N PHE A 63 1.04 -6.45 13.85
CA PHE A 63 0.68 -6.70 15.23
C PHE A 63 -0.54 -5.89 15.66
N THR A 64 -0.60 -4.61 15.28
CA THR A 64 -1.75 -3.74 15.58
C THR A 64 -3.03 -4.21 14.88
N PHE A 65 -2.96 -4.61 13.62
CA PHE A 65 -4.11 -5.13 12.88
C PHE A 65 -4.65 -6.43 13.49
N TYR A 66 -3.77 -7.39 13.80
CA TYR A 66 -4.15 -8.65 14.42
C TYR A 66 -4.69 -8.47 15.84
N TYR A 67 -4.05 -7.62 16.65
CA TYR A 67 -4.50 -7.32 18.01
C TYR A 67 -5.88 -6.66 18.00
N PHE A 68 -6.10 -5.68 17.12
CA PHE A 68 -7.41 -5.04 16.98
C PHE A 68 -8.49 -6.03 16.52
N SER A 69 -8.18 -6.89 15.55
CA SER A 69 -9.10 -7.94 15.11
C SER A 69 -9.44 -8.94 16.22
N LEU A 70 -8.49 -9.32 17.08
CA LEU A 70 -8.73 -10.23 18.19
C LEU A 70 -9.53 -9.57 19.33
N VAL A 71 -9.22 -8.33 19.68
CA VAL A 71 -9.92 -7.58 20.73
C VAL A 71 -11.36 -7.31 20.34
N THR A 72 -11.62 -6.92 19.08
CA THR A 72 -13.00 -6.74 18.58
C THR A 72 -13.79 -8.04 18.56
N PHE A 73 -13.18 -9.16 18.17
CA PHE A 73 -13.87 -10.45 18.16
C PHE A 73 -14.21 -10.94 19.58
N THR A 74 -13.27 -10.81 20.52
CA THR A 74 -13.48 -11.21 21.92
C THR A 74 -14.49 -10.32 22.63
N THR A 75 -14.44 -9.00 22.42
CA THR A 75 -15.43 -8.07 22.99
C THR A 75 -16.83 -8.30 22.42
N LEU A 76 -16.96 -8.60 21.13
CA LEU A 76 -18.26 -8.96 20.52
C LEU A 76 -18.81 -10.28 21.11
N LEU A 77 -17.96 -11.29 21.29
CA LEU A 77 -18.35 -12.55 21.92
C LEU A 77 -18.75 -12.34 23.39
N ILE A 78 -18.00 -11.53 24.15
CA ILE A 78 -18.34 -11.19 25.53
C ILE A 78 -19.68 -10.45 25.58
N TYR A 79 -19.89 -9.40 24.78
CA TYR A 79 -21.17 -8.68 24.74
C TYR A 79 -22.34 -9.60 24.42
N LYS A 80 -22.17 -10.53 23.48
CA LYS A 80 -23.20 -11.51 23.11
C LYS A 80 -23.47 -12.52 24.25
N CYS A 81 -22.45 -12.92 24.99
CA CYS A 81 -22.59 -13.74 26.20
C CYS A 81 -23.22 -12.96 27.36
N THR A 82 -22.88 -11.68 27.57
CA THR A 82 -23.46 -10.85 28.65
C THR A 82 -24.95 -10.57 28.39
N SER A 83 -25.36 -10.35 27.14
CA SER A 83 -26.79 -10.30 26.79
C SER A 83 -27.52 -11.63 26.97
N ALA A 84 -26.79 -12.76 27.04
CA ALA A 84 -27.36 -14.07 27.33
C ALA A 84 -27.35 -14.43 28.84
N LEU A 85 -26.65 -13.64 29.68
CA LEU A 85 -26.43 -13.93 31.10
C LEU A 85 -27.09 -12.93 32.07
N SER A 86 -27.91 -11.99 31.61
CA SER A 86 -28.72 -11.13 32.50
C SER A 86 -29.86 -11.95 33.15
N PRO A 87 -29.88 -12.12 34.49
CA PRO A 87 -30.96 -12.79 35.19
C PRO A 87 -31.97 -11.74 35.65
N SER A 88 -32.79 -11.21 34.75
CA SER A 88 -33.98 -10.44 35.14
C SER A 88 -35.23 -11.09 34.55
N CYS A 89 -35.83 -11.93 35.39
CA CYS A 89 -37.25 -11.98 35.70
C CYS A 89 -38.21 -11.18 34.79
N SER A 90 -39.06 -11.94 34.10
CA SER A 90 -40.51 -11.76 33.86
C SER A 90 -41.05 -10.39 33.43
N THR A 91 -41.64 -10.33 32.24
CA THR A 91 -43.12 -10.26 32.15
C THR A 91 -43.59 -10.89 30.85
N SER A 92 -44.54 -11.83 30.97
CA SER A 92 -45.37 -12.26 29.86
C SER A 92 -46.08 -11.07 29.23
N HIS A 93 -46.13 -10.97 27.91
CA HIS A 93 -47.37 -10.61 27.20
C HIS A 93 -47.30 -11.15 25.77
N LYS A 94 -48.22 -12.07 25.47
CA LYS A 94 -48.59 -12.46 24.10
C LYS A 94 -48.89 -11.21 23.29
N ILE A 95 -48.34 -11.10 22.07
CA ILE A 95 -49.07 -10.54 20.94
C ILE A 95 -48.76 -11.42 19.73
N TYR A 96 -49.80 -12.09 19.23
CA TYR A 96 -49.87 -12.61 17.88
C TYR A 96 -49.97 -11.42 16.91
N PHE A 97 -49.17 -11.43 15.86
CA PHE A 97 -49.57 -11.21 14.46
C PHE A 97 -48.48 -11.79 13.55
#